data_AF-A0A0M3UH79-F1
#
_entry.id   AF-A0A0M3UH79-F1
#
_cell.length_a   1.000
_cell.length_b   1.000
_cell.length_c   1.000
_cell.angle_alpha   90.00
_cell.angle_beta   90.00
_cell.angle_gamma   90.00
#
_symmetry.space_group_name_H-M   'P 1'
#
loop_
_entity.id
_entity.type
_entity.pdbx_description
1 polymer ?
#
loop_
_entity_poly.entity_id
_entity_poly.type
_entity_poly.pdbx_seq_one_letter_code
_entity_poly.pdbx_strand_id
1 'polypeptide(L)'
;MLSQRAYVPVATALAAVVLLAGCSGASAPATSSTSASTSASTPSSSSSSASPSPSTASPAPTGDSAVKKLVDGFPSQLIPLMPGAAVASSSLQHSTPLAVASLTATVTAPAADVLTYYTKVFTDQGFAAQPGDEVEGVPLKTFVRADGAEVITVSVVQTDQTATFTIGANVLPTSLK
;
A
#
# COMPACT_ATOMS: atom_id res chain seq x y z
N MET A 1 -40.89 -26.99 -20.14
CA MET A 1 -41.73 -25.91 -19.56
C MET A 1 -41.16 -24.58 -20.01
N LEU A 2 -41.75 -23.99 -21.04
CA LEU A 2 -41.42 -22.68 -21.62
C LEU A 2 -42.44 -21.67 -21.10
N SER A 3 -42.01 -20.56 -20.48
CA SER A 3 -42.81 -19.31 -20.30
C SER A 3 -41.86 -18.23 -19.76
N GLN A 4 -41.43 -17.25 -20.58
CA GLN A 4 -42.09 -15.94 -20.82
C GLN A 4 -42.01 -15.02 -19.58
N ARG A 5 -41.49 -13.79 -19.61
CA ARG A 5 -41.72 -12.67 -20.55
C ARG A 5 -40.62 -11.60 -20.38
N ALA A 6 -40.22 -10.99 -21.50
CA ALA A 6 -39.57 -9.70 -21.55
C ALA A 6 -40.54 -8.56 -21.19
N TYR A 7 -40.04 -7.44 -20.62
CA TYR A 7 -40.54 -6.07 -20.85
C TYR A 7 -39.49 -5.03 -20.40
N VAL A 8 -38.94 -4.31 -21.38
CA VAL A 8 -38.39 -2.94 -21.34
C VAL A 8 -39.61 -2.02 -21.61
N PRO A 9 -39.81 -0.78 -21.07
CA PRO A 9 -38.95 0.41 -21.33
C PRO A 9 -38.99 1.59 -20.31
N VAL A 10 -38.15 2.61 -20.56
CA VAL A 10 -38.50 4.05 -20.81
C VAL A 10 -37.39 5.00 -20.32
N ALA A 11 -36.99 5.88 -21.23
CA ALA A 11 -35.99 6.93 -21.13
C ALA A 11 -36.57 8.29 -20.68
N THR A 12 -35.72 9.19 -20.15
CA THR A 12 -35.71 10.68 -20.33
C THR A 12 -34.63 11.28 -19.38
N ALA A 13 -33.52 11.85 -19.86
CA ALA A 13 -33.28 13.16 -20.50
C ALA A 13 -32.90 14.27 -19.50
N LEU A 14 -31.67 14.82 -19.58
CA LEU A 14 -31.42 16.25 -19.41
C LEU A 14 -30.03 16.66 -19.92
N ALA A 15 -30.05 17.63 -20.84
CA ALA A 15 -28.91 18.24 -21.51
C ALA A 15 -28.28 19.34 -20.64
N ALA A 16 -26.98 19.57 -20.79
CA ALA A 16 -26.32 20.79 -20.32
C ALA A 16 -25.47 21.38 -21.46
N VAL A 17 -25.78 22.64 -21.77
CA VAL A 17 -25.24 23.46 -22.87
C VAL A 17 -24.01 24.25 -22.40
N VAL A 18 -23.10 24.46 -23.35
CA VAL A 18 -21.83 25.21 -23.35
C VAL A 18 -21.98 26.70 -23.03
N LEU A 19 -21.01 27.29 -22.31
CA LEU A 19 -20.63 28.71 -22.45
C LEU A 19 -19.09 28.90 -22.38
N LEU A 20 -18.58 29.66 -23.37
CA LEU A 20 -17.22 30.15 -23.58
C LEU A 20 -16.95 31.44 -22.77
N ALA A 21 -15.70 31.65 -22.32
CA ALA A 21 -14.91 32.91 -22.21
C ALA A 21 -13.73 32.66 -21.24
N GLY A 22 -12.49 33.12 -21.36
CA GLY A 22 -11.82 34.10 -22.23
C GLY A 22 -10.47 34.51 -21.59
N CYS A 23 -9.63 35.22 -22.37
CA CYS A 23 -8.32 35.84 -22.06
C CYS A 23 -7.08 34.92 -21.99
N SER A 24 -6.23 34.84 -23.03
CA SER A 24 -5.28 35.84 -23.58
C SER A 24 -4.17 36.27 -22.64
N GLY A 25 -2.94 35.89 -23.00
CA GLY A 25 -1.69 36.38 -22.41
C GLY A 25 -0.50 35.90 -23.23
N ALA A 26 -0.26 36.55 -24.36
CA ALA A 26 0.93 36.39 -25.18
C ALA A 26 2.11 37.14 -24.53
N SER A 27 3.29 36.49 -24.48
CA SER A 27 4.60 37.13 -24.63
C SER A 27 5.72 36.07 -24.61
N ALA A 28 6.36 35.88 -25.76
CA ALA A 28 7.73 35.36 -25.89
C ALA A 28 8.65 36.58 -26.16
N PRO A 29 9.98 36.41 -26.37
CA PRO A 29 10.96 35.48 -25.81
C PRO A 29 12.10 36.25 -25.10
N ALA A 30 13.00 35.57 -24.38
CA ALA A 30 14.36 36.09 -24.16
C ALA A 30 15.37 34.95 -23.96
N THR A 31 16.40 35.07 -24.75
CA THR A 31 17.59 34.25 -24.94
C THR A 31 18.62 34.36 -23.82
N SER A 32 19.39 33.27 -23.69
CA SER A 32 20.81 33.22 -23.35
C SER A 32 21.26 33.37 -21.90
N SER A 33 22.04 32.36 -21.47
CA SER A 33 23.43 32.48 -21.04
C SER A 33 23.74 31.73 -19.75
N THR A 34 24.56 30.68 -19.92
CA THR A 34 25.73 30.30 -19.13
C THR A 34 25.90 30.90 -17.73
N SER A 35 26.12 30.05 -16.73
CA SER A 35 27.39 30.05 -15.98
C SER A 35 27.47 28.86 -15.04
N ALA A 36 28.58 28.14 -15.14
CA ALA A 36 29.07 27.24 -14.12
C ALA A 36 29.42 28.01 -12.85
N SER A 37 29.25 27.41 -11.68
CA SER A 37 30.02 27.74 -10.47
C SER A 37 30.04 26.56 -9.52
N THR A 38 31.17 25.87 -9.59
CA THR A 38 31.80 25.11 -8.51
C THR A 38 31.89 25.96 -7.25
N SER A 39 31.56 25.40 -6.08
CA SER A 39 32.22 25.79 -4.83
C SER A 39 32.15 24.66 -3.81
N ALA A 40 33.34 24.16 -3.50
CA ALA A 40 33.63 23.32 -2.36
C ALA A 40 33.54 24.13 -1.06
N SER A 41 33.11 23.50 0.02
CA SER A 41 33.44 23.91 1.39
C SER A 41 33.34 22.67 2.30
N THR A 42 34.50 22.12 2.64
CA THR A 42 34.74 21.26 3.81
C THR A 42 34.93 22.15 5.07
N PRO A 43 35.28 21.58 6.23
CA PRO A 43 34.41 21.13 7.31
C PRO A 43 34.44 22.09 8.53
N SER A 44 33.37 22.12 9.33
CA SER A 44 33.42 22.67 10.69
C SER A 44 32.95 21.64 11.69
N SER A 45 33.93 20.96 12.28
CA SER A 45 33.83 20.16 13.49
C SER A 45 33.48 21.06 14.69
N SER A 46 32.30 20.85 15.26
CA SER A 46 31.95 21.32 16.60
C SER A 46 31.74 20.09 17.48
N SER A 47 32.80 19.73 18.20
CA SER A 47 32.76 18.80 19.32
C SER A 47 32.04 19.45 20.49
N SER A 48 30.76 19.11 20.66
CA SER A 48 30.00 19.41 21.87
C SER A 48 29.82 18.11 22.65
N SER A 49 30.65 17.94 23.68
CA SER A 49 30.49 16.93 24.71
C SER A 49 29.21 17.25 25.49
N ALA A 50 28.21 16.35 25.42
CA ALA A 50 27.05 16.36 26.30
C ALA A 50 27.02 15.03 27.05
N SER A 51 27.08 15.15 28.37
CA SER A 51 27.04 14.08 29.38
C SER A 51 25.87 13.10 29.16
N PRO A 52 26.04 11.78 29.38
CA PRO A 52 24.96 10.81 29.26
C PRO A 52 23.94 11.02 30.39
N SER A 53 22.82 11.65 30.07
CA SER A 53 21.63 11.55 30.90
C SER A 53 21.16 10.09 30.87
N PRO A 54 20.74 9.47 31.99
CA PRO A 54 20.18 8.12 31.95
C PRO A 54 18.83 8.20 31.23
N SER A 55 18.84 7.99 29.92
CA SER A 55 17.62 7.73 29.19
C SER A 55 17.07 6.42 29.72
N THR A 56 16.02 6.50 30.54
CA THR A 56 15.08 5.40 30.72
C THR A 56 14.71 4.94 29.33
N ALA A 57 15.31 3.83 28.89
CA ALA A 57 15.07 3.26 27.59
C ALA A 57 13.58 2.88 27.54
N SER A 58 12.80 3.72 26.86
CA SER A 58 11.53 3.26 26.31
C SER A 58 11.84 2.00 25.50
N PRO A 59 11.12 0.88 25.69
CA PRO A 59 11.42 -0.32 24.92
C PRO A 59 11.31 0.06 23.45
N ALA A 60 12.45 0.04 22.75
CA ALA A 60 12.45 0.24 21.32
C ALA A 60 11.57 -0.87 20.72
N PRO A 61 10.70 -0.56 19.74
CA PRO A 61 9.90 -1.58 19.11
C PRO A 61 10.85 -2.68 18.60
N THR A 62 10.62 -3.90 19.06
CA THR A 62 11.46 -5.04 18.65
C THR A 62 10.92 -5.51 17.31
N GLY A 63 11.75 -5.34 16.29
CA GLY A 63 11.45 -5.62 14.90
C GLY A 63 12.34 -6.71 14.38
N ASP A 64 11.73 -7.74 13.83
CA ASP A 64 12.43 -8.80 13.13
C ASP A 64 12.10 -8.72 11.64
N SER A 65 13.06 -9.05 10.79
CA SER A 65 12.87 -9.05 9.34
C SER A 65 13.70 -10.13 8.69
N ALA A 66 13.16 -10.72 7.63
CA ALA A 66 13.80 -11.80 6.92
C ALA A 66 13.61 -11.65 5.40
N VAL A 67 14.67 -11.94 4.66
CA VAL A 67 14.66 -11.99 3.20
C VAL A 67 14.56 -13.43 2.72
N LYS A 68 13.81 -13.65 1.63
CA LYS A 68 13.57 -14.98 1.02
C LYS A 68 12.94 -16.04 1.92
N LYS A 69 12.45 -15.64 3.09
CA LYS A 69 11.76 -16.48 4.06
C LYS A 69 10.83 -15.64 4.93
N LEU A 70 9.91 -16.29 5.62
CA LEU A 70 9.13 -15.66 6.67
C LEU A 70 10.01 -15.43 7.91
N VAL A 71 9.81 -14.31 8.58
CA VAL A 71 10.37 -14.01 9.89
C VAL A 71 9.76 -14.96 10.93
N ASP A 72 10.53 -15.33 11.94
CA ASP A 72 10.02 -16.15 13.04
C ASP A 72 8.85 -15.43 13.75
N GLY A 73 7.76 -16.17 14.00
CA GLY A 73 6.55 -15.60 14.59
C GLY A 73 5.69 -14.78 13.63
N PHE A 74 5.96 -14.78 12.32
CA PHE A 74 5.10 -14.12 11.34
C PHE A 74 3.64 -14.60 11.45
N PRO A 75 2.63 -13.70 11.44
CA PRO A 75 1.23 -14.06 11.67
C PRO A 75 0.61 -14.74 10.43
N SER A 76 0.98 -15.98 10.17
CA SER A 76 0.55 -16.73 8.99
C SER A 76 -0.94 -17.04 8.96
N GLN A 77 -1.61 -17.00 10.11
CA GLN A 77 -3.06 -17.17 10.18
C GLN A 77 -3.80 -15.90 9.73
N LEU A 78 -3.22 -14.72 10.04
CA LEU A 78 -3.72 -13.44 9.56
C LEU A 78 -3.39 -13.23 8.08
N ILE A 79 -2.13 -13.42 7.71
CA ILE A 79 -1.59 -13.20 6.35
C ILE A 79 -1.02 -14.53 5.83
N PRO A 80 -1.87 -15.42 5.31
CA PRO A 80 -1.38 -16.65 4.70
C PRO A 80 -0.61 -16.35 3.42
N LEU A 81 0.41 -17.17 3.16
CA LEU A 81 1.12 -17.13 1.90
C LEU A 81 0.25 -17.77 0.81
N MET A 82 0.02 -17.04 -0.27
CA MET A 82 -0.70 -17.58 -1.43
C MET A 82 0.00 -18.84 -1.96
N PRO A 83 -0.73 -19.93 -2.26
CA PRO A 83 -0.14 -21.14 -2.80
C PRO A 83 0.69 -20.87 -4.06
N GLY A 84 1.91 -21.39 -4.11
CA GLY A 84 2.84 -21.17 -5.22
C GLY A 84 3.58 -19.83 -5.20
N ALA A 85 3.34 -18.98 -4.19
CA ALA A 85 4.11 -17.74 -4.03
C ALA A 85 5.47 -18.00 -3.38
N ALA A 86 6.49 -17.24 -3.82
CA ALA A 86 7.81 -17.20 -3.23
C ALA A 86 7.97 -15.91 -2.40
N VAL A 87 8.34 -16.05 -1.12
CA VAL A 87 8.58 -14.89 -0.25
C VAL A 87 9.83 -14.16 -0.73
N ALA A 88 9.72 -12.84 -0.93
CA ALA A 88 10.86 -11.98 -1.21
C ALA A 88 11.38 -11.35 0.09
N SER A 89 10.48 -10.83 0.92
CA SER A 89 10.79 -10.21 2.21
C SER A 89 9.59 -10.34 3.16
N SER A 90 9.87 -10.41 4.45
CA SER A 90 8.87 -10.30 5.51
C SER A 90 9.43 -9.51 6.69
N SER A 91 8.56 -8.81 7.39
CA SER A 91 8.88 -8.04 8.58
C SER A 91 7.75 -8.15 9.59
N LEU A 92 8.12 -8.18 10.87
CA LEU A 92 7.18 -8.15 11.98
C LEU A 92 7.73 -7.22 13.06
N GLN A 93 6.96 -6.19 13.37
CA GLN A 93 7.24 -5.22 14.40
C GLN A 93 6.20 -5.40 15.51
N HIS A 94 6.65 -5.87 16.66
CA HIS A 94 5.80 -5.90 17.85
C HIS A 94 5.82 -4.52 18.50
N SER A 95 4.65 -3.88 18.55
CA SER A 95 4.48 -2.58 19.20
C SER A 95 3.08 -2.48 19.81
N THR A 96 2.93 -1.56 20.76
CA THR A 96 1.67 -1.21 21.42
C THR A 96 1.41 0.27 21.19
N PRO A 97 0.19 0.66 20.76
CA PRO A 97 -1.04 -0.14 20.76
C PRO A 97 -1.23 -1.05 19.54
N LEU A 98 -0.39 -0.93 18.50
CA LEU A 98 -0.56 -1.63 17.23
C LEU A 98 0.74 -2.30 16.80
N ALA A 99 0.62 -3.52 16.28
CA ALA A 99 1.70 -4.25 15.66
C ALA A 99 1.65 -4.11 14.13
N VAL A 100 2.82 -4.15 13.51
CA VAL A 100 2.95 -4.00 12.05
C VAL A 100 3.57 -5.26 11.48
N ALA A 101 2.90 -5.89 10.52
CA ALA A 101 3.43 -6.99 9.74
C ALA A 101 3.48 -6.60 8.27
N SER A 102 4.56 -6.95 7.58
CA SER A 102 4.64 -6.77 6.13
C SER A 102 5.19 -8.01 5.45
N LEU A 103 4.64 -8.30 4.27
CA LEU A 103 5.03 -9.42 3.43
C LEU A 103 5.10 -8.93 1.99
N THR A 104 6.25 -9.16 1.35
CA THR A 104 6.40 -9.04 -0.11
C THR A 104 6.73 -10.41 -0.67
N ALA A 105 5.98 -10.82 -1.67
CA ALA A 105 6.15 -12.11 -2.33
C ALA A 105 5.82 -12.02 -3.82
N THR A 106 6.29 -13.01 -4.57
CA THR A 106 6.07 -13.13 -6.01
C THR A 106 5.32 -14.40 -6.32
N VAL A 107 4.45 -14.37 -7.33
CA VAL A 107 3.68 -15.55 -7.77
C VAL A 107 3.47 -15.51 -9.27
N THR A 108 3.51 -16.67 -9.92
CA THR A 108 3.14 -16.80 -11.33
C THR A 108 1.62 -16.90 -11.46
N ALA A 109 0.95 -15.75 -11.32
CA ALA A 109 -0.48 -15.60 -11.46
C ALA A 109 -0.83 -14.16 -11.91
N PRO A 110 -2.01 -13.93 -12.49
CA PRO A 110 -2.55 -12.58 -12.72
C PRO A 110 -2.76 -11.81 -11.42
N ALA A 111 -2.49 -10.49 -11.44
CA ALA A 111 -2.73 -9.61 -10.30
C ALA A 111 -4.17 -9.65 -9.75
N ALA A 112 -5.17 -9.82 -10.64
CA ALA A 112 -6.57 -9.95 -10.26
C ALA A 112 -6.84 -11.20 -9.39
N ASP A 113 -6.15 -12.30 -9.65
CA ASP A 113 -6.29 -13.54 -8.89
C ASP A 113 -5.67 -13.39 -7.50
N VAL A 114 -4.55 -12.66 -7.40
CA VAL A 114 -3.92 -12.31 -6.12
C VAL A 114 -4.87 -11.47 -5.26
N LEU A 115 -5.46 -10.41 -5.83
CA LEU A 115 -6.42 -9.58 -5.11
C LEU A 115 -7.68 -10.35 -4.72
N THR A 116 -8.19 -11.22 -5.60
CA THR A 116 -9.36 -12.05 -5.32
C THR A 116 -9.09 -13.02 -4.16
N TYR A 117 -7.94 -13.69 -4.18
CA TYR A 117 -7.51 -14.60 -3.11
C TYR A 117 -7.45 -13.86 -1.76
N TYR A 118 -6.73 -12.74 -1.69
CA TYR A 118 -6.57 -11.99 -0.45
C TYR A 118 -7.86 -11.31 0.01
N THR A 119 -8.72 -10.88 -0.92
CA THR A 119 -10.06 -10.38 -0.59
C THR A 119 -10.83 -11.45 0.17
N LYS A 120 -10.90 -12.67 -0.36
CA LYS A 120 -11.57 -13.79 0.31
C LYS A 120 -10.97 -14.08 1.69
N VAL A 121 -9.64 -14.19 1.77
CA VAL A 121 -8.91 -14.48 3.01
C VAL A 121 -9.23 -13.46 4.10
N PHE A 122 -9.21 -12.16 3.79
CA PHE A 122 -9.44 -11.12 4.80
C PHE A 122 -10.93 -10.96 5.14
N THR A 123 -11.84 -11.13 4.17
CA THR A 123 -13.28 -11.12 4.46
C THR A 123 -13.71 -12.30 5.33
N ASP A 124 -13.12 -13.48 5.13
CA ASP A 124 -13.36 -14.66 5.98
C ASP A 124 -12.89 -14.44 7.43
N GLN A 125 -11.93 -13.53 7.63
CA GLN A 125 -11.42 -13.11 8.94
C GLN A 125 -12.16 -11.91 9.54
N GLY A 126 -13.24 -11.47 8.89
CA GLY A 126 -14.09 -10.36 9.36
C GLY A 126 -13.58 -8.97 9.00
N PHE A 127 -12.61 -8.83 8.09
CA PHE A 127 -12.29 -7.52 7.53
C PHE A 127 -13.30 -7.11 6.45
N ALA A 128 -13.65 -5.82 6.43
CA ALA A 128 -14.45 -5.21 5.38
C ALA A 128 -13.54 -4.59 4.32
N ALA A 129 -13.71 -4.99 3.06
CA ALA A 129 -13.04 -4.37 1.93
C ALA A 129 -13.51 -2.93 1.75
N GLN A 130 -12.57 -2.00 1.62
CA GLN A 130 -12.84 -0.62 1.30
C GLN A 130 -13.16 -0.47 -0.20
N PRO A 131 -13.93 0.57 -0.58
CA PRO A 131 -14.20 0.86 -1.98
C PRO A 131 -12.90 1.19 -2.72
N GLY A 132 -12.83 0.78 -3.99
CA GLY A 132 -11.66 0.93 -4.85
C GLY A 132 -10.87 -0.37 -4.98
N ASP A 133 -10.28 -0.57 -6.17
CA ASP A 133 -9.52 -1.77 -6.54
C ASP A 133 -8.13 -1.43 -7.09
N GLU A 134 -7.85 -0.14 -7.25
CA GLU A 134 -6.59 0.38 -7.78
C GLU A 134 -6.35 1.81 -7.28
N VAL A 135 -5.07 2.20 -7.24
CA VAL A 135 -4.61 3.56 -7.00
C VAL A 135 -3.61 3.89 -8.10
N GLU A 136 -3.89 4.94 -8.89
CA GLU A 136 -3.04 5.36 -10.02
C GLU A 136 -2.72 4.22 -11.02
N GLY A 137 -3.69 3.31 -11.24
CA GLY A 137 -3.55 2.17 -12.14
C GLY A 137 -2.76 0.99 -11.55
N VAL A 138 -2.34 1.08 -10.28
CA VAL A 138 -1.75 -0.04 -9.54
C VAL A 138 -2.85 -0.77 -8.79
N PRO A 139 -3.08 -2.08 -9.04
CA PRO A 139 -4.03 -2.88 -8.29
C PRO A 139 -3.74 -2.81 -6.79
N LEU A 140 -4.69 -2.27 -6.03
CA LEU A 140 -4.56 -2.04 -4.60
C LEU A 140 -5.92 -2.13 -3.92
N LYS A 141 -5.97 -2.88 -2.82
CA LYS A 141 -7.17 -3.03 -1.99
C LYS A 141 -6.81 -2.81 -0.53
N THR A 142 -7.66 -2.06 0.17
CA THR A 142 -7.57 -1.83 1.61
C THR A 142 -8.71 -2.55 2.31
N PHE A 143 -8.43 -3.12 3.47
CA PHE A 143 -9.35 -3.87 4.31
C PHE A 143 -9.28 -3.32 5.72
N VAL A 144 -10.43 -3.18 6.38
CA VAL A 144 -10.49 -2.64 7.75
C VAL A 144 -11.34 -3.52 8.65
N ARG A 145 -10.98 -3.59 9.93
CA ARG A 145 -11.73 -4.30 10.97
C ARG A 145 -11.70 -3.48 12.26
N ALA A 146 -12.53 -3.85 13.23
CA ALA A 146 -12.58 -3.26 14.57
C ALA A 146 -12.73 -1.73 14.49
N ASP A 147 -13.74 -1.27 13.74
CA ASP A 147 -14.06 0.14 13.52
C ASP A 147 -12.89 0.97 12.94
N GLY A 148 -12.00 0.32 12.18
CA GLY A 148 -10.84 0.94 11.55
C GLY A 148 -9.57 0.93 12.39
N ALA A 149 -9.59 0.31 13.58
CA ALA A 149 -8.39 0.13 14.40
C ALA A 149 -7.38 -0.83 13.75
N GLU A 150 -7.85 -1.74 12.90
CA GLU A 150 -7.01 -2.68 12.17
C GLU A 150 -7.17 -2.46 10.66
N VAL A 151 -6.04 -2.34 9.97
CA VAL A 151 -5.99 -2.02 8.54
C VAL A 151 -5.00 -2.95 7.85
N ILE A 152 -5.44 -3.56 6.75
CA ILE A 152 -4.58 -4.35 5.86
C ILE A 152 -4.65 -3.74 4.47
N THR A 153 -3.51 -3.53 3.84
CA THR A 153 -3.41 -3.07 2.46
C THR A 153 -2.68 -4.10 1.63
N VAL A 154 -3.26 -4.47 0.50
CA VAL A 154 -2.66 -5.35 -0.50
C VAL A 154 -2.43 -4.54 -1.76
N SER A 155 -1.20 -4.52 -2.24
CA SER A 155 -0.82 -3.92 -3.51
C SER A 155 -0.19 -4.97 -4.40
N VAL A 156 -0.44 -4.91 -5.70
CA VAL A 156 0.09 -5.89 -6.66
C VAL A 156 0.63 -5.18 -7.87
N VAL A 157 1.88 -5.46 -8.22
CA VAL A 157 2.53 -4.99 -9.44
C VAL A 157 2.75 -6.20 -10.35
N GLN A 158 2.20 -6.14 -11.55
CA GLN A 158 2.37 -7.19 -12.55
C GLN A 158 3.62 -6.91 -13.40
N THR A 159 4.43 -7.94 -13.64
CA THR A 159 5.51 -7.93 -14.64
C THR A 159 5.46 -9.23 -15.42
N ASP A 160 5.12 -9.14 -16.70
CA ASP A 160 4.81 -10.29 -17.55
C ASP A 160 3.77 -11.23 -16.88
N GLN A 161 4.13 -12.50 -16.66
CA GLN A 161 3.28 -13.49 -16.00
C GLN A 161 3.50 -13.59 -14.48
N THR A 162 4.36 -12.74 -13.91
CA THR A 162 4.68 -12.74 -12.48
C THR A 162 4.08 -11.53 -11.79
N ALA A 163 3.24 -11.76 -10.79
CA ALA A 163 2.75 -10.74 -9.90
C ALA A 163 3.67 -10.62 -8.68
N THR A 164 4.12 -9.40 -8.38
CA THR A 164 4.76 -9.07 -7.10
C THR A 164 3.73 -8.39 -6.24
N PHE A 165 3.41 -8.96 -5.09
CA PHE A 165 2.44 -8.39 -4.17
C PHE A 165 3.09 -8.01 -2.85
N THR A 166 2.63 -6.90 -2.29
CA THR A 166 3.02 -6.42 -0.96
C THR A 166 1.80 -6.24 -0.10
N ILE A 167 1.84 -6.85 1.07
CA ILE A 167 0.80 -6.80 2.09
C ILE A 167 1.38 -6.10 3.30
N GLY A 168 0.74 -5.02 3.72
CA GLY A 168 1.02 -4.34 4.98
C GLY A 168 -0.18 -4.48 5.89
N ALA A 169 0.03 -4.92 7.12
CA ALA A 169 -1.00 -5.04 8.13
C ALA A 169 -0.60 -4.24 9.36
N ASN A 170 -1.52 -3.39 9.80
CA ASN A 170 -1.46 -2.68 11.06
C ASN A 170 -2.61 -3.20 11.92
N VAL A 171 -2.29 -4.02 12.91
CA VAL A 171 -3.30 -4.78 13.67
C VAL A 171 -3.06 -4.71 15.16
N LEU A 172 -4.08 -5.05 15.95
CA LEU A 172 -3.90 -5.17 17.38
C LEU A 172 -2.93 -6.34 17.66
N PRO A 173 -2.08 -6.26 18.70
CA PRO A 173 -1.17 -7.34 19.06
C PRO A 173 -1.88 -8.68 19.31
N THR A 174 -3.14 -8.62 19.78
CA THR A 174 -3.98 -9.80 19.98
C THR A 174 -4.36 -10.50 18.67
N SER A 175 -4.24 -9.84 17.51
CA SER A 175 -4.52 -10.39 16.19
C SER A 175 -3.31 -11.05 15.54
N LEU A 176 -2.10 -10.88 16.09
CA LEU A 176 -0.88 -11.57 15.66
C LEU A 176 -0.84 -13.01 16.21
N LYS A 177 -1.68 -13.88 15.65
CA LYS A 177 -1.70 -15.31 15.99
C LYS A 177 -1.23 -16.17 14.83
#